data_AF-A0A0P1NYQ7-F1
#
_entry.id   AF-A0A0P1NYQ7-F1
#
_cell.length_a   1.000
_cell.length_b   1.000
_cell.length_c   1.000
_cell.angle_alpha   90.00
_cell.angle_beta   90.00
_cell.angle_gamma   90.00
#
_symmetry.space_group_name_H-M   'P 1'
#
loop_
_entity.id
_entity.type
_entity.pdbx_description
1 polymer ?
#
loop_
_entity_poly.entity_id
_entity_poly.type
_entity_poly.pdbx_seq_one_letter_code
_entity_poly.pdbx_strand_id
1 'polypeptide(L)'
;MDKNLKILKELFWDYEWSSVLEKIDSPFVIARVLEIGDEEQVKTLEKAIGKRKVRRFLKKYGRRFLSEMSYNFWIYCYETNKKTQRSYIGNKRSFGRR
;
A
#
# COMPACT_ATOMS: atom_id res chain seq x y z
N MET A 1 -18.44 2.38 9.79
CA MET A 1 -17.11 2.09 10.33
C MET A 1 -16.68 0.74 9.78
N ASP A 2 -15.72 0.75 8.85
CA ASP A 2 -15.32 -0.41 8.06
C ASP A 2 -14.86 -1.57 8.94
N LYS A 3 -15.66 -2.64 8.94
CA LYS A 3 -15.55 -3.80 9.82
C LYS A 3 -14.29 -4.66 9.61
N ASN A 4 -13.39 -4.31 8.70
CA ASN A 4 -12.28 -5.18 8.29
C ASN A 4 -10.85 -4.67 8.56
N LEU A 5 -10.67 -3.64 9.39
CA LEU A 5 -9.33 -3.23 9.84
C LEU A 5 -8.57 -4.34 10.59
N LYS A 6 -9.26 -5.40 11.02
CA LYS A 6 -8.66 -6.54 11.73
C LYS A 6 -7.54 -7.21 10.94
N ILE A 7 -7.59 -7.21 9.60
CA ILE A 7 -6.52 -7.80 8.76
C ILE A 7 -5.18 -7.08 8.94
N LEU A 8 -5.18 -5.82 9.37
CA LEU A 8 -3.95 -5.08 9.66
C LEU A 8 -3.35 -5.46 11.01
N LYS A 9 -4.10 -6.09 11.92
CA LYS A 9 -3.65 -6.40 13.28
C LYS A 9 -2.38 -7.24 13.29
N GLU A 10 -2.23 -8.15 12.32
CA GLU A 10 -1.06 -9.01 12.16
C GLU A 10 0.23 -8.22 11.91
N LEU A 11 0.14 -7.03 11.30
CA LEU A 11 1.29 -6.16 11.03
C LEU A 11 1.80 -5.42 12.28
N PHE A 12 1.00 -5.41 13.35
CA PHE A 12 1.23 -4.67 14.60
C PHE A 12 1.11 -5.59 15.82
N TRP A 13 1.64 -6.81 15.73
CA TRP A 13 1.59 -7.81 16.81
C TRP A 13 2.25 -7.34 18.12
N ASP A 14 3.14 -6.36 18.02
CA ASP A 14 3.90 -5.73 19.11
C ASP A 14 3.24 -4.45 19.68
N TYR A 15 2.06 -4.05 19.18
CA TYR A 15 1.36 -2.84 19.62
C TYR A 15 -0.06 -3.12 20.11
N GLU A 16 -0.52 -2.29 21.04
CA GLU A 16 -1.92 -2.22 21.43
C GLU A 16 -2.79 -1.81 20.22
N TRP A 17 -3.72 -2.68 19.84
CA TRP A 17 -4.53 -2.50 18.63
C TRP A 17 -5.40 -1.24 18.68
N SER A 18 -5.89 -0.87 19.87
CA SER A 18 -6.62 0.38 20.09
C SER A 18 -5.78 1.61 19.72
N SER A 19 -4.51 1.65 20.13
CA SER A 19 -3.60 2.75 19.81
C SER A 19 -3.30 2.85 18.30
N VAL A 20 -3.23 1.71 17.60
CA VAL A 20 -3.07 1.69 16.13
C VAL A 20 -4.30 2.29 15.45
N LEU A 21 -5.51 1.93 15.91
CA LEU A 21 -6.75 2.46 15.35
C LEU A 21 -6.90 3.97 15.58
N GLU A 22 -6.58 4.46 16.77
CA GLU A 22 -6.58 5.89 17.09
C GLU A 22 -5.63 6.69 16.18
N LYS A 23 -4.52 6.06 15.75
CA LYS A 23 -3.46 6.67 14.95
C LYS A 23 -3.34 6.06 13.55
N ILE A 24 -4.47 5.62 12.99
CA ILE A 24 -4.51 4.90 11.70
C ILE A 24 -3.91 5.70 10.54
N ASP A 25 -3.95 7.04 10.60
CA ASP A 25 -3.37 7.94 9.59
C ASP A 25 -1.98 8.48 9.96
N SER A 26 -1.37 7.96 11.03
CA SER A 26 -0.01 8.32 11.40
C SER A 26 1.00 7.82 10.37
N PRO A 27 2.11 8.54 10.16
CA PRO A 27 3.17 8.11 9.26
C PRO A 27 3.70 6.71 9.57
N PHE A 28 3.75 6.34 10.86
CA PHE A 28 4.19 5.01 11.29
C PHE A 28 3.27 3.90 10.79
N VAL A 29 1.96 4.03 11.00
CA VAL A 29 0.98 3.02 10.58
C VAL A 29 0.97 2.88 9.07
N ILE A 30 0.97 4.00 8.35
CA ILE A 30 1.03 4.00 6.88
C ILE A 30 2.31 3.34 6.39
N ALA A 31 3.46 3.69 6.97
CA ALA A 31 4.74 3.10 6.60
C ALA A 31 4.76 1.58 6.79
N ARG A 32 4.33 1.09 7.95
CA ARG A 32 4.30 -0.34 8.27
C ARG A 32 3.49 -1.13 7.24
N VAL A 33 2.28 -0.66 6.93
CA VAL A 33 1.41 -1.34 5.96
C VAL A 33 2.02 -1.31 4.55
N LEU A 34 2.65 -0.20 4.14
CA LEU A 34 3.28 -0.12 2.82
C LEU A 34 4.60 -0.91 2.73
N GLU A 35 5.31 -1.12 3.83
CA GLU A 35 6.61 -1.80 3.82
C GLU A 35 6.45 -3.32 3.81
N ILE A 36 5.49 -3.85 4.57
CA ILE A 36 5.37 -5.31 4.80
C ILE A 36 3.95 -5.87 4.61
N GLY A 37 2.97 -5.02 4.31
CA GLY A 37 1.59 -5.45 4.08
C GLY A 37 1.36 -6.00 2.68
N ASP A 38 0.38 -6.89 2.57
CA ASP A 38 -0.10 -7.41 1.29
C ASP A 38 -1.08 -6.44 0.58
N GLU A 39 -1.51 -6.81 -0.63
CA GLU A 39 -2.44 -6.01 -1.43
C GLU A 39 -3.79 -5.76 -0.71
N GLU A 40 -4.32 -6.75 0.01
CA GLU A 40 -5.59 -6.63 0.70
C GLU A 40 -5.49 -5.70 1.92
N GLN A 41 -4.39 -5.81 2.66
CA GLN A 41 -4.05 -4.94 3.78
C GLN A 41 -3.88 -3.50 3.31
N VAL A 42 -3.15 -3.27 2.21
CA VAL A 42 -2.99 -1.92 1.65
C VAL A 42 -4.34 -1.35 1.19
N LYS A 43 -5.16 -2.12 0.48
CA LYS A 43 -6.53 -1.69 0.09
C LYS A 43 -7.40 -1.37 1.31
N THR A 44 -7.24 -2.12 2.39
CA THR A 44 -7.97 -1.90 3.63
C THR A 44 -7.55 -0.59 4.29
N LEU A 45 -6.25 -0.29 4.34
CA LEU A 45 -5.75 1.01 4.78
C LEU A 45 -6.29 2.13 3.88
N GLU A 46 -6.20 1.97 2.56
CA GLU A 46 -6.70 2.96 1.59
C GLU A 46 -8.18 3.29 1.79
N LYS A 47 -9.02 2.29 2.09
CA LYS A 47 -10.45 2.50 2.40
C LYS A 47 -10.63 3.29 3.68
N ALA A 48 -9.83 3.03 4.71
CA ALA A 48 -9.95 3.65 6.02
C ALA A 48 -9.49 5.12 6.04
N ILE A 49 -8.34 5.42 5.40
CA ILE A 49 -7.73 6.77 5.49
C ILE A 49 -7.82 7.56 4.17
N GLY A 50 -8.18 6.90 3.08
CA GLY A 50 -8.26 7.47 1.74
C GLY A 50 -6.91 7.52 1.02
N LYS A 51 -6.93 7.19 -0.29
CA LYS A 51 -5.75 7.26 -1.18
C LYS A 51 -5.02 8.61 -1.15
N ARG A 52 -5.75 9.71 -0.95
CA ARG A 52 -5.15 11.06 -0.86
C ARG A 52 -4.22 11.20 0.36
N LYS A 53 -4.54 10.57 1.50
CA LYS A 53 -3.66 10.57 2.67
C LYS A 53 -2.40 9.74 2.42
N VAL A 54 -2.53 8.57 1.80
CA VAL A 54 -1.38 7.74 1.41
C VAL A 54 -0.45 8.50 0.45
N ARG A 55 -1.01 9.16 -0.58
CA ARG A 55 -0.24 10.01 -1.50
C ARG A 55 0.50 11.14 -0.80
N ARG A 56 -0.15 11.79 0.18
CA ARG A 56 0.50 12.84 0.99
C ARG A 56 1.62 12.28 1.84
N PHE A 57 1.43 11.10 2.43
CA PHE A 57 2.47 10.39 3.18
C PHE A 57 3.67 10.09 2.28
N LEU A 58 3.47 9.49 1.10
CA LEU A 58 4.55 9.16 0.17
C LEU A 58 5.38 10.40 -0.19
N LYS A 59 4.72 11.52 -0.52
CA LYS A 59 5.39 12.77 -0.88
C LYS A 59 6.17 13.42 0.28
N LYS A 60 5.62 13.38 1.50
CA LYS A 60 6.19 14.12 2.65
C LYS A 60 7.16 13.27 3.48
N TYR A 61 6.89 11.99 3.62
CA TYR A 61 7.55 11.09 4.57
C TYR A 61 8.11 9.82 3.93
N GLY A 62 7.65 9.46 2.71
CA GLY A 62 7.97 8.17 2.08
C GLY A 62 9.46 7.84 2.05
N ARG A 63 10.32 8.75 1.58
CA ARG A 63 11.78 8.55 1.52
C ARG A 63 12.45 8.30 2.89
N ARG A 64 11.83 8.75 3.98
CA ARG A 64 12.37 8.60 5.35
C ARG A 64 11.87 7.33 6.03
N PHE A 65 10.64 6.91 5.73
CA PHE A 65 9.94 5.86 6.46
C PHE A 65 9.87 4.53 5.72
N LEU A 66 10.13 4.53 4.41
CA LEU A 66 10.13 3.32 3.59
C LEU A 66 11.54 3.00 3.13
N SER A 67 11.80 1.72 2.83
CA SER A 67 12.98 1.37 2.05
C SER A 67 12.91 2.01 0.66
N GLU A 68 14.06 2.16 0.00
CA GLU A 68 14.12 2.73 -1.35
C GLU A 68 13.27 1.93 -2.35
N MET A 69 13.28 0.59 -2.23
CA MET A 69 12.48 -0.29 -3.08
C MET A 69 10.98 -0.06 -2.88
N SER A 70 10.51 -0.11 -1.64
CA SER A 70 9.10 0.12 -1.28
C SER A 70 8.65 1.51 -1.70
N TYR A 71 9.47 2.54 -1.42
CA TYR A 71 9.18 3.91 -1.83
C TYR A 71 9.00 4.04 -3.35
N ASN A 72 9.94 3.51 -4.14
CA ASN A 72 9.90 3.59 -5.60
C ASN A 72 8.69 2.85 -6.17
N PHE A 73 8.39 1.65 -5.66
CA PHE A 73 7.20 0.88 -6.04
C PHE A 73 5.91 1.67 -5.79
N TRP A 74 5.73 2.21 -4.57
CA TRP A 74 4.49 2.91 -4.24
C TRP A 74 4.37 4.26 -4.94
N ILE A 75 5.45 5.02 -5.11
CA ILE A 75 5.42 6.22 -5.94
C ILE A 75 4.97 5.87 -7.36
N TYR A 76 5.51 4.80 -7.95
CA TYR A 76 5.06 4.33 -9.25
C TYR A 76 3.55 4.02 -9.24
N CYS A 77 3.04 3.22 -8.33
CA CYS A 77 1.61 2.87 -8.25
C CYS A 77 0.69 4.09 -8.06
N TYR A 78 1.11 5.07 -7.25
CA TYR A 78 0.27 6.22 -6.89
C TYR A 78 0.44 7.44 -7.80
N GLU A 79 1.52 7.54 -8.57
CA GLU A 79 1.77 8.61 -9.54
C GLU A 79 1.42 8.22 -10.98
N THR A 80 1.52 6.94 -11.36
CA THR A 80 1.17 6.46 -12.72
C THR A 80 -0.33 6.30 -12.98
N ASN A 81 -1.18 6.86 -12.13
CA ASN A 81 -2.62 7.02 -12.40
C ASN A 81 -2.93 8.08 -13.48
N LYS A 82 -2.07 8.21 -14.50
CA LYS A 82 -2.36 8.80 -15.81
C LYS A 82 -2.33 7.69 -16.86
N LYS A 83 -3.44 6.96 -17.01
CA LYS A 83 -3.77 6.15 -18.20
C LYS A 83 -2.75 5.09 -18.64
N THR A 84 -2.46 4.07 -17.82
CA THR A 84 -1.80 2.86 -18.33
C THR A 84 -2.40 1.57 -17.76
N GLN A 85 -3.71 1.41 -17.90
CA GLN A 85 -4.37 0.10 -17.89
C GLN A 85 -4.61 -0.43 -19.31
N ARG A 86 -3.62 -0.32 -20.20
CA ARG A 86 -3.67 -0.94 -21.53
C ARG A 86 -2.29 -1.46 -21.89
N SER A 87 -1.95 -2.67 -21.41
CA SER A 87 -1.11 -3.67 -22.11
C SER A 87 -0.44 -4.68 -21.16
N TYR A 88 -1.20 -5.40 -20.33
CA TYR A 88 -0.65 -6.62 -19.69
C TYR A 88 -1.64 -7.80 -19.72
N ILE A 89 -2.56 -7.82 -20.68
CA ILE A 89 -3.31 -9.04 -21.03
C ILE A 89 -3.36 -9.11 -22.56
N GLY A 90 -2.48 -9.92 -23.14
CA GLY A 90 -2.50 -10.15 -24.59
C GLY A 90 -1.20 -10.63 -25.23
N ASN A 91 -0.48 -11.60 -24.64
CA ASN A 91 0.29 -12.51 -25.49
C ASN A 91 0.53 -13.87 -24.83
N LYS A 92 -0.54 -14.68 -24.75
CA LYS A 92 -0.38 -16.13 -24.88
C LYS A 92 -0.20 -16.44 -26.36
N ARG A 93 1.03 -16.36 -26.86
CA ARG A 93 1.42 -16.97 -28.13
C ARG A 93 2.71 -17.77 -27.92
N SER A 94 2.51 -19.02 -27.55
CA SER A 94 3.16 -20.20 -28.16
C SER A 94 4.52 -19.94 -28.81
N PHE A 95 5.61 -20.16 -28.07
CA PHE A 95 6.83 -20.65 -28.68
C PHE A 95 6.78 -22.17 -28.71
N GLY A 96 6.11 -22.65 -29.76
CA GLY A 96 6.27 -24.01 -30.22
C GLY A 96 7.68 -24.20 -30.77
N ARG A 97 8.22 -25.38 -30.45
CA ARG A 97 9.35 -26.09 -31.06
C ARG A 97 9.90 -25.47 -32.35
N ARG A 98 11.21 -25.25 -32.36
CA ARG A 98 12.07 -25.79 -33.42
C ARG A 98 13.47 -25.99 -32.88
#